data_AF-A0A2I0I098-F1
#
_entry.id   AF-A0A2I0I098-F1
#
_cell.length_a   1.000
_cell.length_b   1.000
_cell.length_c   1.000
_cell.angle_alpha   90.00
_cell.angle_beta   90.00
_cell.angle_gamma   90.00
#
_symmetry.space_group_name_H-M   'P 1'
#
loop_
_entity.id
_entity.type
_entity.pdbx_description
1 polymer ?
#
loop_
_entity_poly.entity_id
_entity_poly.type
_entity_poly.pdbx_seq_one_letter_code
_entity_poly.pdbx_strand_id
1 'polypeptide(L)'
;MATGTRAQEVSKLALALEEQDKAIFELKGNTSNTNTRIDQLAELISGLTLQQNRLMQQLQIGESNSTRHNPTGTDCGYYSAATRIGKLEFPRFGGDGVKDWLNRCEQFFEVDRTADELNLKLVVIHLEGKALQWHQAYMRAVAAESRVVK
;
A
#
# COMPACT_ATOMS: atom_id res chain seq x y z
N MET A 1 -42.60 -60.42 8.92
CA MET A 1 -41.21 -60.30 9.43
C MET A 1 -40.54 -59.03 8.89
N ALA A 2 -41.16 -57.84 9.04
CA ALA A 2 -40.66 -56.59 8.46
C ALA A 2 -40.33 -55.49 9.50
N THR A 3 -40.55 -55.79 10.79
CA THR A 3 -40.41 -54.82 11.88
C THR A 3 -38.96 -54.65 12.37
N GLY A 4 -38.09 -55.64 12.16
CA GLY A 4 -36.68 -55.57 12.56
C GLY A 4 -35.87 -54.52 11.81
N THR A 5 -36.13 -54.34 10.51
CA THR A 5 -35.37 -53.44 9.63
C THR A 5 -35.59 -51.96 9.97
N ARG A 6 -36.84 -51.58 10.27
CA ARG A 6 -37.20 -50.20 10.58
C ARG A 6 -36.63 -49.71 11.91
N ALA A 7 -36.56 -50.59 12.91
CA ALA A 7 -35.93 -50.27 14.20
C ALA A 7 -34.42 -50.04 14.06
N GLN A 8 -33.77 -50.82 13.20
CA GLN A 8 -32.34 -50.71 12.91
C GLN A 8 -31.99 -49.39 12.19
N GLU A 9 -32.83 -48.97 11.25
CA GLU A 9 -32.67 -47.69 10.55
C GLU A 9 -32.83 -46.49 11.49
N VAL A 10 -33.83 -46.51 12.38
CA VAL A 10 -34.03 -45.46 13.38
C VAL A 10 -32.84 -45.34 14.33
N SER A 11 -32.27 -46.48 14.76
CA SER A 11 -31.07 -46.48 15.60
C SER A 11 -29.84 -45.91 14.87
N LYS A 12 -29.70 -46.20 13.57
CA LYS A 12 -28.63 -45.64 12.74
C LYS A 12 -28.78 -44.13 12.55
N LEU A 13 -30.01 -43.65 12.35
CA LEU A 13 -30.30 -42.21 12.27
C LEU A 13 -30.04 -41.50 13.60
N ALA A 14 -30.36 -42.12 14.73
CA ALA A 14 -30.08 -41.56 16.06
C ALA A 14 -28.57 -41.37 16.30
N LEU A 15 -27.76 -42.37 15.96
CA LEU A 15 -26.29 -42.29 16.06
C LEU A 15 -25.71 -41.20 15.14
N ALA A 16 -26.24 -41.08 13.91
CA ALA A 16 -25.80 -40.05 12.98
C ALA A 16 -26.15 -38.64 13.47
N LEU A 17 -27.30 -38.47 14.15
CA LEU A 17 -27.69 -37.20 14.75
C LEU A 17 -26.73 -36.80 15.89
N GLU A 18 -26.40 -37.76 16.76
CA GLU A 18 -25.50 -37.55 17.89
C GLU A 18 -24.07 -37.19 17.43
N GLU A 19 -23.60 -37.82 16.35
CA GLU A 19 -22.33 -37.49 15.72
C GLU A 19 -22.34 -36.10 15.07
N GLN A 20 -23.46 -35.69 14.46
CA GLN A 20 -23.62 -34.36 13.90
C GLN A 20 -23.62 -33.27 15.00
N ASP A 21 -24.26 -33.52 16.14
CA ASP A 21 -24.26 -32.60 17.28
C ASP A 21 -22.84 -32.40 17.85
N LYS A 22 -22.05 -33.47 17.90
CA LYS A 22 -20.63 -33.38 18.28
C LYS A 22 -19.83 -32.51 17.30
N ALA A 23 -20.02 -32.71 15.99
CA ALA A 23 -19.35 -31.90 14.97
C ALA A 23 -19.76 -30.41 15.05
N ILE A 24 -21.04 -30.14 15.30
CA ILE A 24 -21.55 -28.77 15.49
C ILE A 24 -20.92 -28.11 16.72
N PHE A 25 -20.76 -28.85 17.81
CA PHE A 25 -20.14 -28.32 19.03
C PHE A 25 -18.67 -27.94 18.80
N GLU A 26 -17.90 -28.80 18.13
CA GLU A 26 -16.49 -28.52 17.78
C GLU A 26 -16.37 -27.31 16.84
N LEU A 27 -17.22 -27.21 15.81
CA LEU A 27 -17.25 -26.06 14.90
C LEU A 27 -17.59 -24.75 15.62
N LYS A 28 -18.57 -24.77 16.53
CA LYS A 28 -18.93 -23.60 17.36
C LYS A 28 -17.78 -23.19 18.28
N GLY A 29 -17.08 -24.14 18.87
CA GLY A 29 -15.90 -23.88 19.69
C GLY A 29 -14.78 -23.20 18.90
N ASN A 30 -14.48 -23.73 17.72
CA ASN A 30 -13.47 -23.16 16.82
C ASN A 30 -13.88 -21.75 16.35
N THR A 31 -15.15 -21.55 15.99
CA THR A 31 -15.69 -20.24 15.58
C THR A 31 -15.59 -19.21 16.72
N SER A 32 -15.86 -19.62 17.95
CA SER A 32 -15.69 -18.75 19.12
C SER A 32 -14.22 -18.37 19.31
N ASN A 33 -13.29 -19.32 19.15
CA ASN A 33 -11.85 -19.04 19.21
C ASN A 33 -11.37 -18.10 18.11
N THR A 34 -11.89 -18.22 16.88
CA THR A 34 -11.55 -17.29 15.81
C THR A 34 -12.08 -15.89 16.09
N ASN A 35 -13.29 -15.77 16.63
CA ASN A 35 -13.86 -14.48 16.98
C ASN A 35 -13.05 -13.78 18.07
N THR A 36 -12.62 -14.49 19.12
CA THR A 36 -11.77 -13.88 20.17
C THR A 36 -10.41 -13.43 19.63
N ARG A 37 -9.82 -14.18 18.70
CA ARG A 37 -8.59 -13.74 18.01
C ARG A 37 -8.81 -12.50 17.15
N ILE A 38 -9.95 -12.40 16.47
CA ILE A 38 -10.32 -11.21 15.67
C ILE A 38 -10.46 -9.99 16.58
N ASP A 39 -11.12 -10.13 17.73
CA ASP A 39 -11.27 -9.04 18.71
C ASP A 39 -9.91 -8.59 19.24
N GLN A 40 -9.01 -9.52 19.56
CA GLN A 40 -7.64 -9.21 19.98
C GLN A 40 -6.85 -8.45 18.89
N LEU A 41 -7.00 -8.84 17.62
CA LEU A 41 -6.37 -8.13 16.51
C LEU A 41 -6.93 -6.71 16.37
N ALA A 42 -8.24 -6.51 16.53
CA ALA A 42 -8.87 -5.20 16.46
C ALA A 42 -8.34 -4.25 17.56
N GLU A 43 -8.14 -4.76 18.77
CA GLU A 43 -7.54 -3.98 19.86
C GLU A 43 -6.08 -3.59 19.57
N LEU A 44 -5.27 -4.53 19.09
CA LEU A 44 -3.87 -4.26 18.73
C LEU A 44 -3.77 -3.19 17.64
N ILE A 45 -4.60 -3.28 16.59
CA ILE A 45 -4.64 -2.29 15.52
C ILE A 45 -5.07 -0.92 16.06
N SER A 46 -6.07 -0.87 16.94
CA SER A 46 -6.51 0.38 17.57
C SER A 46 -5.39 1.03 18.39
N GLY A 47 -4.65 0.24 19.17
CA GLY A 47 -3.49 0.71 19.93
C GLY A 47 -2.36 1.25 19.05
N LEU A 48 -2.00 0.53 17.99
CA LEU A 48 -1.01 0.96 16.99
C LEU A 48 -1.42 2.24 16.27
N THR A 49 -2.69 2.34 15.89
CA THR A 49 -3.24 3.54 15.24
C THR A 49 -3.14 4.75 16.16
N LEU A 50 -3.47 4.59 17.45
CA LEU A 50 -3.33 5.66 18.44
C LEU A 50 -1.86 6.08 18.63
N GLN A 51 -0.93 5.13 18.64
CA GLN A 51 0.51 5.40 18.72
C GLN A 51 1.01 6.19 17.51
N GLN A 52 0.59 5.79 16.30
CA GLN A 52 0.92 6.51 15.07
C GLN A 52 0.43 7.96 15.12
N ASN A 53 -0.80 8.18 15.59
CA ASN A 53 -1.38 9.52 15.72
C ASN A 53 -0.60 10.40 16.72
N ARG A 54 -0.11 9.83 17.84
CA ARG A 54 0.73 10.58 18.80
C ARG A 54 2.10 10.96 18.22
N LEU A 55 2.75 10.04 17.52
CA LEU A 55 4.04 10.31 16.85
C LEU A 55 3.86 11.40 15.78
N MET A 56 2.73 11.38 15.07
CA MET A 56 2.42 12.41 14.09
C MET A 56 2.22 13.80 14.72
N GLN A 57 1.57 13.88 15.89
CA GLN A 57 1.44 15.15 16.63
C GLN A 57 2.79 15.68 17.13
N GLN A 58 3.70 14.82 17.57
CA GLN A 58 5.05 15.23 18.01
C GLN A 58 5.87 15.85 16.87
N LEU A 59 5.73 15.34 15.65
CA LEU A 59 6.42 15.88 14.47
C LEU A 59 5.85 17.24 14.02
N GLN A 60 4.59 17.56 14.33
CA GLN A 60 3.98 18.86 13.97
C GLN A 60 4.30 19.97 14.97
N ILE A 61 4.58 19.64 16.24
CA ILE A 61 4.83 20.64 17.31
C ILE A 61 6.27 21.19 17.27
N GLY A 62 7.16 20.65 16.42
CA GLY A 62 8.56 21.06 16.30
C GLY A 62 8.83 22.35 15.50
N GLU A 63 7.85 22.91 14.79
CA GLU A 63 8.02 24.10 13.95
C GLU A 63 7.42 25.37 14.59
N SER A 64 7.94 25.76 15.74
CA SER A 64 7.58 27.05 16.36
C SER A 64 8.79 27.75 16.94
N ASN A 65 9.80 28.02 16.10
CA ASN A 65 10.64 29.20 16.24
C ASN A 65 11.59 29.35 15.04
N SER A 66 11.28 30.26 14.12
CA SER A 66 12.16 31.40 13.76
C SER A 66 11.85 31.97 12.38
N THR A 67 11.77 33.31 12.37
CA THR A 67 12.17 34.22 11.28
C THR A 67 11.40 34.19 9.96
N ARG A 68 10.50 35.19 9.85
CA ARG A 68 10.22 36.04 8.68
C ARG A 68 11.03 35.68 7.42
N HIS A 69 10.37 35.09 6.42
CA HIS A 69 10.84 35.19 5.04
C HIS A 69 9.66 35.36 4.08
N ASN A 70 9.86 36.28 3.14
CA ASN A 70 8.98 36.78 2.09
C ASN A 70 8.29 35.66 1.27
N PRO A 71 6.99 35.73 0.93
CA PRO A 71 6.34 34.75 0.07
C PRO A 71 6.56 35.15 -1.39
N THR A 72 7.69 34.76 -1.97
CA THR A 72 7.90 34.84 -3.41
C THR A 72 8.44 33.52 -3.91
N GLY A 73 7.53 32.70 -4.45
CA GLY A 73 7.83 31.63 -5.39
C GLY A 73 8.40 30.36 -4.76
N THR A 74 7.81 29.24 -5.16
CA THR A 74 8.26 27.88 -4.85
C THR A 74 7.92 27.45 -3.43
N ASP A 75 6.62 27.29 -3.19
CA ASP A 75 6.12 26.30 -2.24
C ASP A 75 6.46 24.90 -2.80
N CYS A 76 7.76 24.58 -2.85
CA CYS A 76 8.24 23.22 -2.80
C CYS A 76 8.08 22.80 -1.34
N GLY A 77 6.82 22.80 -0.90
CA GLY A 77 6.41 22.19 0.34
C GLY A 77 6.97 20.78 0.28
N TYR A 78 7.90 20.52 1.20
CA TYR A 78 8.35 19.22 1.61
C TYR A 78 7.38 18.16 1.10
N TYR A 79 7.82 17.34 0.15
CA TYR A 79 7.20 16.05 -0.07
C TYR A 79 7.15 15.38 1.30
N SER A 80 6.05 15.54 2.01
CA SER A 80 5.72 14.84 3.24
C SER A 80 5.34 13.42 2.82
N ALA A 81 6.33 12.75 2.22
CA ALA A 81 6.35 11.36 1.80
C ALA A 81 6.22 10.41 3.01
N ALA A 82 6.18 10.94 4.23
CA ALA A 82 6.17 10.15 5.44
C ALA A 82 4.79 9.56 5.80
N THR A 83 3.67 10.00 5.21
CA THR A 83 2.37 9.67 5.83
C THR A 83 1.21 9.31 4.91
N ARG A 84 1.38 9.04 3.61
CA ARG A 84 0.18 8.77 2.80
C ARG A 84 -0.06 7.45 2.11
N ILE A 85 0.87 6.51 2.06
CA ILE A 85 0.60 5.05 1.98
C ILE A 85 1.98 4.38 2.04
N GLY A 86 2.17 3.45 2.97
CA GLY A 86 3.45 2.79 3.20
C GLY A 86 4.04 2.22 1.91
N LYS A 87 5.15 2.82 1.45
CA LYS A 87 6.10 2.25 0.48
C LYS A 87 5.59 2.08 -0.96
N LEU A 88 4.92 3.09 -1.53
CA LEU A 88 4.85 3.18 -2.98
C LEU A 88 6.23 3.64 -3.48
N GLU A 89 7.03 2.72 -4.01
CA GLU A 89 8.30 3.07 -4.65
C GLU A 89 8.07 3.43 -6.12
N PHE A 90 8.67 4.53 -6.56
CA PHE A 90 8.56 4.94 -7.95
C PHE A 90 9.27 3.91 -8.85
N PRO A 91 8.65 3.48 -9.97
CA PRO A 91 9.23 2.46 -10.84
C PRO A 91 10.50 2.94 -11.54
N ARG A 92 11.59 2.19 -11.41
CA ARG A 92 12.87 2.45 -12.10
C ARG A 92 12.85 1.95 -13.54
N PHE A 93 13.59 2.64 -14.42
CA PHE A 93 13.64 2.29 -15.85
C PHE A 93 15.06 2.16 -16.38
N GLY A 94 15.41 0.93 -16.80
CA GLY A 94 16.72 0.61 -17.37
C GLY A 94 16.79 0.64 -18.91
N GLY A 95 15.66 0.69 -19.60
CA GLY A 95 15.59 0.65 -21.08
C GLY A 95 14.62 -0.39 -21.66
N ASP A 96 14.12 -1.33 -20.86
CA ASP A 96 13.25 -2.42 -21.31
C ASP A 96 11.79 -2.22 -20.87
N GLY A 97 10.83 -2.65 -21.69
CA GLY A 97 9.42 -2.69 -21.29
C GLY A 97 8.77 -1.31 -21.07
N VAL A 98 9.03 -0.34 -21.95
CA VAL A 98 8.53 1.06 -21.85
C VAL A 98 7.04 1.16 -21.54
N LYS A 99 6.18 0.37 -22.21
CA LYS A 99 4.73 0.47 -22.04
C LYS A 99 4.30 0.09 -20.61
N ASP A 100 4.82 -1.02 -20.11
CA ASP A 100 4.50 -1.51 -18.78
C ASP A 100 5.11 -0.63 -17.68
N TRP A 101 6.27 -0.03 -17.96
CA TRP A 101 6.86 0.95 -17.05
C TRP A 101 6.03 2.24 -16.98
N LEU A 102 5.63 2.78 -18.15
CA LEU A 102 4.81 4.00 -18.21
C LEU A 102 3.48 3.83 -17.48
N ASN A 103 2.80 2.70 -17.69
CA ASN A 103 1.54 2.42 -17.00
C ASN A 103 1.71 2.39 -15.47
N ARG A 104 2.84 1.87 -14.96
CA ARG A 104 3.16 1.92 -13.52
C ARG A 104 3.44 3.34 -13.03
N CYS A 105 4.09 4.18 -13.86
CA CYS A 105 4.28 5.60 -13.53
C CYS A 105 2.93 6.33 -13.43
N GLU A 106 2.01 6.09 -14.37
CA GLU A 106 0.66 6.68 -14.35
C GLU A 106 -0.11 6.29 -13.09
N GLN A 107 -0.12 4.99 -12.74
CA GLN A 107 -0.71 4.51 -11.49
C GLN A 107 -0.06 5.15 -10.25
N PHE A 108 1.26 5.33 -10.27
CA PHE A 108 1.97 6.00 -9.18
C PHE A 108 1.47 7.43 -9.00
N PHE A 109 1.41 8.20 -10.09
CA PHE A 109 0.99 9.61 -10.04
C PHE A 109 -0.47 9.78 -9.60
N GLU A 110 -1.35 8.87 -10.02
CA GLU A 110 -2.76 8.88 -9.61
C GLU A 110 -2.91 8.63 -8.11
N VAL A 111 -2.17 7.66 -7.57
CA VAL A 111 -2.23 7.27 -6.15
C VAL A 111 -1.53 8.31 -5.25
N ASP A 112 -0.36 8.79 -5.64
CA ASP A 112 0.43 9.78 -4.89
C ASP A 112 -0.13 11.21 -5.04
N ARG A 113 -1.00 11.44 -6.04
CA ARG A 113 -1.50 12.76 -6.46
C ARG A 113 -0.35 13.73 -6.75
N THR A 114 0.67 13.25 -7.43
CA THR A 114 1.84 14.05 -7.79
C THR A 114 1.44 15.16 -8.76
N ALA A 115 1.92 16.39 -8.54
CA ALA A 115 1.67 17.51 -9.44
C ALA A 115 2.38 17.32 -10.78
N ASP A 116 1.74 17.72 -11.89
CA ASP A 116 2.25 17.54 -13.25
C ASP A 116 3.67 18.11 -13.46
N GLU A 117 3.98 19.24 -12.83
CA GLU A 117 5.29 19.89 -12.86
C GLU A 117 6.43 19.03 -12.27
N LEU A 118 6.07 18.08 -11.41
CA LEU A 118 6.99 17.20 -10.70
C LEU A 118 7.05 15.81 -11.32
N ASN A 119 6.05 15.40 -12.11
CA ASN A 119 6.00 14.10 -12.77
C ASN A 119 7.24 13.84 -13.64
N LEU A 120 7.59 14.80 -14.50
CA LEU A 120 8.77 14.69 -15.36
C LEU A 120 10.07 14.63 -14.55
N LYS A 121 10.17 15.42 -13.48
CA LYS A 121 11.36 15.41 -12.60
C LYS A 121 11.50 14.05 -11.93
N LEU A 122 10.39 13.48 -11.46
CA LEU A 122 10.36 12.18 -10.80
C LEU A 122 10.73 11.03 -11.75
N VAL A 123 10.26 11.10 -13.00
CA VAL A 123 10.66 10.16 -14.06
C VAL A 123 12.16 10.20 -14.30
N VAL A 124 12.73 11.39 -14.50
CA VAL A 124 14.13 11.56 -14.87
C VAL A 124 15.08 11.03 -13.80
N ILE A 125 14.79 11.26 -12.51
CA ILE A 125 15.66 10.81 -11.42
C ILE A 125 15.63 9.28 -11.22
N HIS A 126 14.61 8.58 -11.73
CA HIS A 126 14.48 7.12 -11.64
C HIS A 126 14.86 6.39 -12.94
N LEU A 127 15.43 7.10 -13.91
CA LEU A 127 16.11 6.47 -15.04
C LEU A 127 17.43 5.83 -14.56
N GLU A 128 17.71 4.63 -15.05
CA GLU A 128 18.90 3.87 -14.71
C GLU A 128 19.56 3.27 -15.95
N GLY A 129 20.80 2.81 -15.79
CA GLY A 129 21.53 2.08 -16.84
C GLY A 129 21.56 2.81 -18.19
N LYS A 130 21.13 2.13 -19.25
CA LYS A 130 21.18 2.65 -20.63
C LYS A 130 20.23 3.82 -20.84
N ALA A 131 19.07 3.81 -20.19
CA ALA A 131 18.09 4.89 -20.31
C ALA A 131 18.63 6.20 -19.71
N LEU A 132 19.30 6.13 -18.55
CA LEU A 132 19.94 7.30 -17.94
C LEU A 132 21.06 7.86 -18.82
N GLN A 133 21.91 6.98 -19.38
CA GLN A 133 23.00 7.38 -20.28
C GLN A 133 22.46 8.10 -21.53
N TRP A 134 21.38 7.57 -22.13
CA TRP A 134 20.70 8.20 -23.26
C TRP A 134 20.20 9.60 -22.90
N HIS A 135 19.50 9.75 -21.77
CA HIS A 135 18.97 11.05 -21.34
C HIS A 135 20.08 12.08 -21.12
N GLN A 136 21.20 11.68 -20.49
CA GLN A 136 22.35 12.57 -20.30
C GLN A 136 22.99 12.99 -21.63
N ALA A 137 23.13 12.07 -22.58
CA ALA A 137 23.64 12.37 -23.92
C ALA A 137 22.72 13.34 -24.66
N TYR A 138 21.41 13.11 -24.59
CA TYR A 138 20.40 14.00 -25.16
C TYR A 138 20.48 15.42 -24.57
N MET A 139 20.53 15.55 -23.25
CA MET A 139 20.63 16.86 -22.59
C MET A 139 21.91 17.62 -22.97
N ARG A 140 23.03 16.90 -23.17
CA ARG A 140 24.29 17.51 -23.65
C ARG A 140 24.17 18.00 -25.09
N ALA A 141 23.53 17.22 -25.96
CA ALA A 141 23.30 17.61 -27.36
C ALA A 141 22.39 18.84 -27.46
N VAL A 142 21.26 18.83 -26.74
CA VAL A 142 20.32 19.97 -26.70
C VAL A 142 20.98 21.24 -26.15
N ALA A 143 21.82 21.10 -25.11
CA ALA A 143 22.56 22.23 -24.55
C ALA A 143 23.63 22.77 -25.52
N ALA A 144 24.24 21.91 -26.34
CA ALA A 144 25.20 22.31 -27.36
C ALA A 144 24.50 23.06 -28.52
N GLU A 145 23.36 22.56 -29.00
CA GLU A 145 22.58 23.20 -30.05
C GLU A 145 22.06 24.58 -29.63
N SER A 146 21.61 24.72 -28.38
CA SER A 146 21.17 26.02 -27.82
C SER A 146 22.28 27.08 -27.73
N ARG A 147 23.56 26.67 -27.77
CA ARG A 147 24.72 27.57 -27.78
C ARG A 147 25.18 27.96 -29.18
N VAL A 148 24.77 27.22 -30.21
CA VAL A 148 25.15 27.48 -31.62
C VAL A 148 24.21 28.49 -32.29
N VAL A 149 23.03 28.73 -31.70
CA VAL A 149 21.98 29.62 -32.25
C VAL A 149 22.01 31.02 -31.63
N LYS A 150 23.08 31.39 -30.90
CA LYS A 150 23.33 32.75 -30.39
C LYS A 150 24.57 33.34 -31.03
#